data_AF-A0A2N3GEL0-F1
#
_entry.id   AF-A0A2N3GEL0-F1
#
_cell.length_a   1.000
_cell.length_b   1.000
_cell.length_c   1.000
_cell.angle_alpha   90.00
_cell.angle_beta   90.00
_cell.angle_gamma   90.00
#
_symmetry.space_group_name_H-M   'P 1'
#
loop_
_entity.id
_entity.type
_entity.pdbx_description
1 polymer ?
#
loop_
_entity_poly.entity_id
_entity_poly.type
_entity_poly.pdbx_seq_one_letter_code
_entity_poly.pdbx_strand_id
1 'polypeptide(L)'
;MIVAVIMNKAHGGTKFAQDILFAIPGTPYNFRFTSLVWIVAFLVANLFNFQLNRSWTFRGSAKAPWFHEFGPFLLVGSVAAVAGLFIKIGFTNPHSPIYLPEPWFHENAGLQSREYWSQLLTIVITMPINFLVNKLWTFRAVRRWHAERTEEKAAG
;
A
#
# COMPACT_ATOMS: atom_id res chain seq x y z
N MET A 1 7.30 -0.75 -9.61
CA MET A 1 8.20 -0.24 -10.66
C MET A 1 7.63 -0.37 -12.07
N ILE A 2 7.22 -1.56 -12.53
CA ILE A 2 6.73 -1.77 -13.92
C ILE A 2 5.58 -0.82 -14.30
N VAL A 3 4.54 -0.71 -13.45
CA VAL A 3 3.41 0.20 -13.70
C VAL A 3 3.86 1.64 -13.89
N ALA A 4 4.74 2.12 -12.99
CA ALA A 4 5.26 3.48 -13.07
C ALA A 4 6.06 3.73 -14.35
N VAL A 5 6.88 2.76 -14.79
CA VAL A 5 7.62 2.86 -16.06
C VAL A 5 6.67 2.96 -17.24
N ILE A 6 5.65 2.10 -17.31
CA ILE A 6 4.66 2.08 -18.40
C ILE A 6 3.90 3.41 -18.46
N MET A 7 3.37 3.87 -17.32
CA MET A 7 2.58 5.11 -17.28
C MET A 7 3.40 6.34 -17.60
N ASN A 8 4.61 6.48 -17.04
CA ASN A 8 5.48 7.61 -17.37
C ASN A 8 5.88 7.57 -18.85
N LYS A 9 6.18 6.40 -19.41
CA LYS A 9 6.49 6.28 -20.84
C LYS A 9 5.30 6.67 -21.71
N ALA A 10 4.09 6.25 -21.35
CA ALA A 10 2.85 6.62 -22.05
C ALA A 10 2.55 8.13 -21.97
N HIS A 11 2.99 8.80 -20.90
CA HIS A 11 2.82 10.24 -20.70
C HIS A 11 3.99 11.09 -21.23
N GLY A 12 4.85 10.53 -22.09
CA GLY A 12 5.95 11.27 -22.73
C GLY A 12 7.28 11.25 -21.95
N GLY A 13 7.40 10.41 -20.93
CA GLY A 13 8.59 10.21 -20.11
C GLY A 13 8.51 10.84 -18.72
N THR A 14 9.51 10.53 -17.88
CA THR A 14 9.56 10.99 -16.48
C THR A 14 9.68 12.50 -16.32
N LYS A 15 10.08 13.23 -17.37
CA LYS A 15 10.13 14.69 -17.38
C LYS A 15 8.77 15.36 -17.14
N PHE A 16 7.68 14.69 -17.50
CA PHE A 16 6.31 15.17 -17.31
C PHE A 16 5.66 14.60 -16.03
N ALA A 17 6.44 13.93 -15.17
CA ALA A 17 5.89 13.35 -13.94
C ALA A 17 5.28 14.40 -13.00
N GLN A 18 5.72 15.65 -13.08
CA GLN A 18 5.22 16.74 -12.24
C GLN A 18 4.07 17.53 -12.89
N ASP A 19 3.60 17.16 -14.08
CA ASP A 19 2.53 17.88 -14.76
C ASP A 19 1.26 17.88 -13.92
N ILE A 20 0.62 19.05 -13.86
CA ILE A 20 -0.62 19.25 -13.11
C ILE A 20 -1.76 18.70 -13.94
N LEU A 21 -2.49 17.73 -13.39
CA LEU A 21 -3.71 17.21 -14.00
C LEU A 21 -4.91 18.09 -13.64
N PHE A 22 -5.03 18.48 -12.37
CA PHE A 22 -6.03 19.43 -11.90
C PHE A 22 -5.61 20.08 -10.57
N ALA A 23 -6.08 21.30 -10.32
CA ALA A 23 -5.91 21.99 -9.05
C ALA A 23 -6.91 21.48 -8.00
N ILE A 24 -6.51 21.49 -6.73
CA ILE A 24 -7.41 21.13 -5.62
C ILE A 24 -8.16 22.40 -5.17
N PRO A 25 -9.49 22.49 -5.34
CA PRO A 25 -10.25 23.70 -5.02
C PRO A 25 -10.03 24.15 -3.57
N GLY A 26 -9.79 25.44 -3.38
CA GLY A 26 -9.60 26.03 -2.04
C GLY A 26 -8.22 25.79 -1.41
N THR A 27 -7.25 25.23 -2.13
CA THR A 27 -5.88 25.03 -1.63
C THR A 27 -4.82 25.42 -2.66
N PRO A 28 -3.56 25.71 -2.28
CA PRO A 28 -2.47 25.93 -3.23
C PRO A 28 -1.94 24.63 -3.87
N TYR A 29 -2.49 23.47 -3.48
CA TYR A 29 -2.00 22.17 -3.91
C TYR A 29 -2.65 21.71 -5.22
N ASN A 30 -1.91 20.90 -5.97
CA ASN A 30 -2.32 20.40 -7.28
C ASN A 30 -2.21 18.88 -7.31
N PHE A 31 -3.18 18.23 -7.94
CA PHE A 31 -3.09 16.82 -8.27
C PHE A 31 -2.23 16.64 -9.52
N ARG A 32 -1.07 16.00 -9.36
CA ARG A 32 -0.04 15.85 -10.41
C ARG A 32 -0.03 14.44 -10.98
N PHE A 33 0.57 14.28 -12.16
CA PHE A 33 0.70 12.97 -12.81
C PHE A 33 1.43 11.95 -11.95
N THR A 34 2.45 12.36 -11.20
CA THR A 34 3.16 11.50 -10.24
C THR A 34 2.23 10.91 -9.17
N SER A 35 1.27 11.70 -8.68
CA SER A 35 0.26 11.24 -7.71
C SER A 35 -0.66 10.19 -8.33
N LEU A 36 -1.09 10.40 -9.58
CA LEU A 36 -1.89 9.43 -10.32
C LEU A 36 -1.13 8.11 -10.51
N VAL A 37 0.13 8.18 -10.95
CA VAL A 37 1.00 7.01 -11.13
C VAL A 37 1.16 6.25 -9.82
N TRP A 38 1.35 6.95 -8.71
CA TRP A 38 1.49 6.36 -7.39
C TRP A 38 0.21 5.59 -6.98
N ILE A 39 -0.96 6.21 -7.15
CA ILE A 39 -2.26 5.59 -6.84
C ILE A 39 -2.48 4.34 -7.69
N VAL A 40 -2.26 4.42 -9.01
CA VAL A 40 -2.46 3.28 -9.92
C VAL A 40 -1.48 2.15 -9.61
N ALA A 41 -0.20 2.48 -9.37
CA ALA A 41 0.79 1.48 -8.98
C ALA A 41 0.43 0.78 -7.67
N PHE A 42 -0.09 1.52 -6.69
CA PHE A 42 -0.60 0.97 -5.44
C PHE A 42 -1.75 0.00 -5.68
N LEU A 43 -2.76 0.39 -6.48
CA LEU A 43 -3.92 -0.46 -6.77
C LEU A 43 -3.53 -1.76 -7.49
N VAL A 44 -2.68 -1.67 -8.50
CA VAL A 44 -2.19 -2.86 -9.24
C VAL A 44 -1.40 -3.78 -8.32
N ALA A 45 -0.52 -3.21 -7.48
CA ALA A 45 0.23 -4.00 -6.51
C ALA A 45 -0.70 -4.67 -5.49
N ASN A 46 -1.72 -3.96 -4.99
CA ASN A 46 -2.72 -4.52 -4.08
C ASN A 46 -3.49 -5.67 -4.74
N LEU A 47 -3.95 -5.48 -5.97
CA LEU A 47 -4.65 -6.51 -6.73
C LEU A 47 -3.78 -7.74 -6.96
N PHE A 48 -2.53 -7.57 -7.37
CA PHE A 48 -1.60 -8.69 -7.57
C PHE A 48 -1.33 -9.43 -6.26
N ASN A 49 -1.07 -8.70 -5.17
CA ASN A 49 -0.89 -9.27 -3.83
C ASN A 49 -2.15 -10.02 -3.36
N PHE A 50 -3.35 -9.49 -3.60
CA PHE A 50 -4.60 -10.14 -3.26
C PHE A 50 -4.76 -11.46 -4.03
N GLN A 51 -4.53 -11.44 -5.34
CA GLN A 51 -4.68 -12.62 -6.19
C GLN A 51 -3.66 -13.70 -5.85
N LEU A 52 -2.42 -13.32 -5.53
CA LEU A 52 -1.39 -14.24 -5.06
C LEU A 52 -1.78 -14.85 -3.71
N ASN A 53 -2.23 -14.04 -2.75
CA ASN A 53 -2.71 -14.52 -1.46
C ASN A 53 -3.92 -15.47 -1.60
N ARG A 54 -4.92 -15.13 -2.41
CA ARG A 54 -6.15 -15.91 -2.60
C ARG A 54 -5.92 -17.20 -3.40
N SER A 55 -5.03 -17.17 -4.40
CA SER A 55 -4.83 -18.28 -5.33
C SER A 55 -3.74 -19.25 -4.88
N TRP A 56 -2.74 -18.75 -4.16
CA TRP A 56 -1.59 -19.54 -3.72
C TRP A 56 -1.51 -19.66 -2.19
N THR A 57 -1.31 -18.56 -1.46
CA THR A 57 -1.04 -18.57 -0.02
C THR A 57 -2.18 -19.17 0.83
N PHE A 58 -3.43 -18.88 0.47
CA PHE A 58 -4.63 -19.34 1.17
C PHE A 58 -5.51 -20.27 0.32
N ARG A 59 -4.88 -21.03 -0.59
CA ARG A 59 -5.58 -21.87 -1.57
C ARG A 59 -6.49 -22.95 -0.94
N GLY A 60 -6.15 -23.44 0.26
CA GLY A 60 -6.82 -24.56 0.93
C GLY A 60 -8.02 -24.22 1.82
N SER A 61 -8.43 -22.95 1.90
CA SER A 61 -9.58 -22.54 2.72
C SER A 61 -10.83 -22.31 1.86
N ALA A 62 -12.03 -22.56 2.42
CA ALA A 62 -13.29 -22.18 1.77
C ALA A 62 -13.25 -20.70 1.39
N LYS A 63 -13.59 -20.36 0.13
CA LYS A 63 -13.41 -19.01 -0.42
C LYS A 63 -14.73 -18.24 -0.39
N ALA A 64 -14.74 -17.03 0.16
CA ALA A 64 -15.86 -16.11 -0.03
C ALA A 64 -15.83 -15.53 -1.46
N PRO A 65 -16.91 -14.91 -1.95
CA PRO A 65 -16.91 -14.30 -3.28
C PRO A 65 -15.83 -13.20 -3.39
N TRP A 66 -15.25 -13.05 -4.58
CA TRP A 66 -14.04 -12.24 -4.81
C TRP A 66 -14.15 -10.80 -4.28
N PHE A 67 -15.25 -10.10 -4.57
CA PHE A 67 -15.46 -8.71 -4.17
C PHE A 67 -15.59 -8.53 -2.64
N HIS A 68 -16.09 -9.54 -1.93
CA HIS A 68 -16.22 -9.52 -0.48
C HIS A 68 -14.88 -9.66 0.24
N GLU A 69 -13.87 -10.27 -0.38
CA GLU A 69 -12.52 -10.35 0.16
C GLU A 69 -11.63 -9.20 -0.33
N PHE A 70 -11.81 -8.73 -1.57
CA PHE A 70 -11.00 -7.65 -2.14
C PHE A 70 -11.21 -6.30 -1.44
N GLY A 71 -12.45 -5.94 -1.09
CA GLY A 71 -12.74 -4.68 -0.39
C GLY A 71 -12.00 -4.55 0.95
N PRO A 72 -12.16 -5.51 1.88
CA PRO A 72 -11.39 -5.53 3.13
C PRO A 72 -9.87 -5.61 2.90
N PHE A 73 -9.41 -6.38 1.92
CA PHE A 73 -7.97 -6.45 1.58
C PHE A 73 -7.42 -5.08 1.15
N LEU A 74 -8.12 -4.39 0.26
CA LEU A 74 -7.76 -3.06 -0.22
C LEU A 74 -7.79 -2.04 0.92
N LEU A 75 -8.78 -2.10 1.81
CA LEU A 75 -8.87 -1.25 3.00
C LEU A 75 -7.62 -1.42 3.88
N VAL A 76 -7.28 -2.67 4.24
CA VAL A 76 -6.10 -2.97 5.06
C VAL A 76 -4.82 -2.50 4.36
N GLY A 77 -4.69 -2.77 3.06
CA GLY A 77 -3.56 -2.31 2.26
C GLY A 77 -3.43 -0.78 2.22
N SER A 78 -4.57 -0.07 2.21
CA SER A 78 -4.61 1.41 2.19
C SER A 78 -4.21 1.98 3.55
N VAL A 79 -4.72 1.41 4.64
CA VAL A 79 -4.30 1.76 6.02
C VAL A 79 -2.80 1.51 6.21
N ALA A 80 -2.28 0.38 5.72
CA ALA A 80 -0.85 0.08 5.78
C ALA A 80 -0.01 1.08 4.97
N ALA A 81 -0.48 1.52 3.81
CA ALA A 81 0.20 2.53 3.00
C ALA A 81 0.26 3.89 3.70
N VAL A 82 -0.85 4.31 4.32
CA VAL A 82 -0.91 5.55 5.10
C VAL A 82 0.01 5.46 6.33
N ALA A 83 -0.05 4.35 7.08
CA ALA A 83 0.85 4.11 8.21
C ALA A 83 2.32 4.12 7.77
N GLY A 84 2.63 3.51 6.62
CA GLY A 84 3.97 3.53 6.05
C GLY A 84 4.47 4.93 5.72
N LEU A 85 3.60 5.82 5.22
CA LEU A 85 3.94 7.22 4.98
C LEU A 85 4.34 7.92 6.30
N PHE A 86 3.58 7.73 7.37
CA PHE A 86 3.89 8.31 8.67
C PHE A 86 5.20 7.76 9.27
N ILE A 87 5.43 6.45 9.15
CA ILE A 87 6.69 5.81 9.59
C ILE A 87 7.87 6.41 8.83
N LYS A 88 7.76 6.54 7.50
CA LYS A 88 8.80 7.13 6.67
C LYS A 88 9.09 8.59 7.06
N ILE A 89 8.05 9.41 7.25
CA ILE A 89 8.19 10.80 7.74
C ILE A 89 8.87 10.81 9.12
N GLY A 90 8.51 9.87 10.00
CA GLY A 90 9.14 9.73 11.30
C GLY A 90 10.63 9.42 11.21
N PHE A 91 11.07 8.61 10.25
CA PHE A 91 12.50 8.33 10.04
C PHE A 91 13.28 9.50 9.44
N THR A 92 12.62 10.40 8.70
CA THR A 92 13.27 11.50 7.98
C THR A 92 13.17 12.86 8.66
N ASN A 93 12.23 13.05 9.59
CA ASN A 93 12.06 14.31 10.32
C ASN A 93 13.02 14.38 11.53
N PRO A 94 13.95 15.36 11.62
CA PRO A 94 14.89 15.51 12.73
C PRO A 94 14.25 15.69 14.11
N HIS A 95 13.01 16.19 14.16
CA HIS A 95 12.26 16.38 15.41
C HIS A 95 11.48 15.12 15.84
N SER A 96 11.52 14.05 15.04
CA SER A 96 10.84 12.80 15.34
C SER A 96 11.63 11.95 16.34
N PRO A 97 10.98 11.26 17.29
CA PRO A 97 11.66 10.37 18.24
C PRO A 97 12.27 9.13 17.57
N ILE A 98 11.79 8.77 16.37
CA ILE A 98 12.31 7.64 15.59
C ILE A 98 13.18 8.10 14.42
N TYR A 99 13.68 9.34 14.44
CA TYR A 99 14.58 9.86 13.42
C TYR A 99 15.82 8.97 13.25
N LEU A 100 16.27 8.78 12.01
CA LEU A 100 17.51 8.07 11.71
C LEU A 100 18.70 9.05 11.82
N PRO A 101 19.52 8.97 12.89
CA PRO A 101 20.52 9.99 13.18
C PRO A 101 21.81 9.80 12.38
N GLU A 102 22.56 10.89 12.26
CA GLU A 102 23.97 10.85 11.83
C GLU A 102 24.84 10.19 12.91
N PRO A 103 25.99 9.57 12.54
CA PRO A 103 26.65 9.58 11.23
C PRO A 103 26.28 8.42 10.30
N TRP A 104 25.44 7.47 10.73
CA TRP A 104 25.21 6.24 9.96
C TRP A 104 24.24 6.43 8.79
N PHE A 105 23.31 7.36 8.92
CA PHE A 105 22.32 7.68 7.89
C PHE A 105 22.51 9.12 7.44
N HIS A 106 22.90 9.31 6.20
CA HIS A 106 23.12 10.64 5.63
C HIS A 106 23.09 10.60 4.10
N GLU A 107 22.81 11.75 3.50
CA GLU A 107 22.60 11.87 2.05
C GLU A 107 23.93 11.97 1.27
N ASN A 108 25.06 12.00 1.97
CA ASN A 108 26.39 12.17 1.38
C ASN A 108 26.98 10.88 0.78
N ALA A 109 26.37 9.71 1.01
CA ALA A 109 26.79 8.43 0.42
C ALA A 109 25.59 7.57 0.05
N GLY A 110 25.59 7.04 -1.18
CA GLY A 110 24.41 6.41 -1.79
C GLY A 110 23.73 5.34 -0.93
N LEU A 111 24.48 4.37 -0.40
CA LEU A 111 23.90 3.28 0.42
C LEU A 111 23.61 3.69 1.87
N GLN A 112 24.12 4.82 2.35
CA GLN A 112 23.81 5.36 3.67
C GLN A 112 22.64 6.34 3.63
N SER A 113 22.02 6.53 2.46
CA SER A 113 20.94 7.49 2.32
C SER A 113 19.76 7.14 3.23
N ARG A 114 19.36 8.12 4.03
CA ARG A 114 18.21 8.05 4.94
C ARG A 114 16.91 7.81 4.19
N GLU A 115 16.79 8.35 2.98
CA GLU A 115 15.63 8.12 2.11
C GLU A 115 15.49 6.63 1.76
N TYR A 116 16.60 5.96 1.42
CA TYR A 116 16.57 4.54 1.09
C TYR A 116 16.33 3.65 2.31
N TRP A 117 17.00 3.95 3.43
CA TRP A 117 16.80 3.18 4.67
C TRP A 117 15.42 3.39 5.28
N SER A 118 14.88 4.61 5.26
CA SER A 118 13.51 4.87 5.72
C SER A 118 12.49 4.11 4.87
N GLN A 119 12.67 4.08 3.54
CA GLN A 119 11.80 3.31 2.66
C GLN A 119 11.92 1.80 2.92
N LEU A 120 13.13 1.28 3.07
CA LEU A 120 13.38 -0.14 3.36
C LEU A 120 12.75 -0.56 4.69
N LEU A 121 13.03 0.16 5.78
CA LEU A 121 12.49 -0.12 7.11
C LEU A 121 10.96 -0.03 7.11
N THR A 122 10.41 0.96 6.41
CA THR A 122 8.95 1.08 6.22
C THR A 122 8.38 -0.16 5.57
N ILE A 123 9.00 -0.68 4.50
CA ILE A 123 8.56 -1.90 3.83
C ILE A 123 8.65 -3.11 4.77
N VAL A 124 9.78 -3.25 5.48
CA VAL A 124 10.03 -4.35 6.42
C VAL A 124 9.01 -4.37 7.56
N ILE A 125 8.55 -3.22 8.03
CA ILE A 125 7.56 -3.11 9.11
C ILE A 125 6.13 -3.29 8.57
N THR A 126 5.78 -2.61 7.48
CA THR A 126 4.40 -2.56 6.98
C THR A 126 3.97 -3.88 6.34
N MET A 127 4.90 -4.62 5.70
CA MET A 127 4.57 -5.87 5.02
C MET A 127 4.09 -6.97 5.99
N PRO A 128 4.78 -7.27 7.11
CA PRO A 128 4.28 -8.21 8.11
C PRO A 128 2.95 -7.80 8.74
N ILE A 129 2.78 -6.51 9.04
CA ILE A 129 1.51 -5.99 9.60
C ILE A 129 0.37 -6.24 8.61
N ASN A 130 0.56 -5.86 7.35
CA ASN A 130 -0.41 -6.07 6.30
C ASN A 130 -0.75 -7.56 6.13
N PHE A 131 0.24 -8.44 6.20
CA PHE A 131 0.03 -9.89 6.15
C PHE A 131 -0.76 -10.41 7.35
N LEU A 132 -0.40 -10.03 8.58
CA LEU A 132 -1.05 -10.48 9.81
C LEU A 132 -2.51 -10.03 9.88
N VAL A 133 -2.78 -8.75 9.55
CA VAL A 133 -4.15 -8.23 9.54
C VAL A 133 -4.98 -8.96 8.49
N ASN A 134 -4.47 -9.14 7.27
CA ASN A 134 -5.20 -9.88 6.23
C ASN A 134 -5.43 -11.35 6.62
N LYS A 135 -4.43 -12.01 7.22
CA LYS A 135 -4.55 -13.40 7.67
C LYS A 135 -5.60 -13.56 8.77
N LEU A 136 -5.59 -12.69 9.78
CA LEU A 136 -6.42 -12.81 10.97
C LEU A 136 -7.84 -12.25 10.78
N TRP A 137 -8.00 -11.23 9.95
CA TRP A 137 -9.28 -10.56 9.76
C TRP A 137 -9.90 -10.87 8.39
N THR A 138 -9.25 -10.46 7.29
CA THR A 138 -9.78 -10.61 5.92
C THR A 138 -10.07 -12.06 5.54
N PHE A 139 -9.17 -13.01 5.88
CA PHE A 139 -9.33 -14.41 5.49
C PHE A 139 -9.95 -15.31 6.55
N ARG A 140 -10.04 -14.86 7.82
CA ARG A 140 -10.61 -15.67 8.91
C ARG A 140 -11.95 -15.12 9.41
N ALA A 141 -12.02 -13.86 9.80
CA ALA A 141 -13.25 -13.26 10.34
C ALA A 141 -14.31 -13.02 9.26
N VAL A 142 -13.95 -12.41 8.12
CA VAL A 142 -14.89 -12.13 7.03
C VAL A 142 -15.50 -13.41 6.47
N ARG A 143 -14.70 -14.48 6.32
CA ARG A 143 -15.19 -15.78 5.85
C ARG A 143 -16.15 -16.44 6.83
N ARG A 144 -15.86 -16.36 8.13
CA ARG A 144 -16.74 -16.88 9.18
C ARG A 144 -18.10 -16.16 9.16
N TRP A 145 -18.10 -14.83 9.11
CA TRP A 145 -19.33 -14.04 9.04
C TRP A 145 -20.16 -14.32 7.77
N HIS A 146 -19.51 -14.61 6.65
CA HIS A 146 -20.21 -15.02 5.44
C HIS A 146 -20.83 -16.41 5.53
N ALA A 147 -20.16 -17.36 6.16
CA ALA A 147 -20.70 -18.70 6.41
C ALA A 147 -21.95 -18.62 7.31
N GLU A 148 -21.84 -17.93 8.45
CA GLU A 148 -22.93 -17.74 9.42
C GLU A 148 -24.16 -17.07 8.76
N ARG A 149 -23.95 -16.00 7.97
CA ARG A 149 -25.06 -15.32 7.23
C ARG A 149 -25.70 -16.17 6.14
N THR A 150 -24.96 -17.12 5.57
CA THR A 150 -25.50 -18.02 4.53
C THR A 150 -26.35 -19.11 5.17
N GLU A 151 -25.92 -19.63 6.31
CA GLU A 151 -26.69 -20.60 7.12
C GLU A 151 -27.99 -19.96 7.65
N GLU A 152 -27.93 -18.74 8.17
CA GLU A 152 -29.10 -18.00 8.68
C GLU A 152 -30.16 -17.78 7.57
N LYS A 153 -29.73 -17.43 6.35
CA LYS A 153 -30.62 -17.31 5.19
C LYS A 153 -31.19 -18.63 4.67
N ALA A 154 -30.54 -19.75 4.95
CA ALA A 154 -31.03 -21.07 4.54
C ALA A 154 -32.02 -21.66 5.58
N ALA A 155 -32.04 -21.12 6.79
CA ALA A 155 -32.86 -21.60 7.90
C ALA A 155 -34.18 -20.82 8.11
N GLY A 156 -34.38 -19.70 7.41
CA GLY A 156 -35.61 -18.89 7.43
C GLY A 156 -36.33 -18.90 6.10
#